data_AF-A0A383BXK2-F1
#
_entry.id   AF-A0A383BXK2-F1
#
_cell.length_a   1.000
_cell.length_b   1.000
_cell.length_c   1.000
_cell.angle_alpha   90.00
_cell.angle_beta   90.00
_cell.angle_gamma   90.00
#
_symmetry.space_group_name_H-M   'P 1'
#
loop_
_entity.id
_entity.type
_entity.pdbx_description
1 polymer ?
#
loop_
_entity_poly.entity_id
_entity_poly.type
_entity_poly.pdbx_seq_one_letter_code
_entity_poly.pdbx_strand_id
1 'polypeptide(L)' 'KAGKVEFRVDKFGIIHVSVGKLSFDSDKLVENTKVCMDAILKAKPVSVKGTYFKKLTISSTMSPGLKIDKNNFIK' A
#
# COMPACT_ATOMS: atom_id res chain seq x y z
N LYS A 1 19.15 6.72 4.79
CA LYS A 1 18.29 7.71 5.50
C LYS A 1 16.91 7.10 5.62
N ALA A 2 16.50 6.70 6.82
CA ALA A 2 15.22 6.06 7.08
C ALA A 2 14.10 7.07 6.80
N GLY A 3 13.46 6.94 5.62
CA GLY A 3 12.34 7.79 5.24
C GLY A 3 11.10 7.34 5.97
N LYS A 4 10.55 8.19 6.83
CA LYS A 4 9.21 7.99 7.38
C LYS A 4 8.20 8.39 6.31
N VAL A 5 7.28 7.49 5.99
CA VAL A 5 6.20 7.76 5.03
C VAL A 5 4.92 7.94 5.83
N GLU A 6 4.32 9.12 5.71
CA GLU A 6 3.06 9.44 6.34
C GLU A 6 1.94 9.26 5.32
N PHE A 7 0.90 8.52 5.72
CA PHE A 7 -0.25 8.26 4.87
C PHE A 7 -1.49 8.88 5.50
N ARG A 8 -2.28 9.57 4.67
CA ARG A 8 -3.55 10.17 5.06
C ARG A 8 -4.64 9.61 4.16
N VAL A 9 -5.81 9.39 4.77
CA VAL A 9 -7.02 8.97 4.05
C VAL A 9 -7.63 10.19 3.37
N ASP A 10 -7.91 10.07 2.07
CA ASP A 10 -8.66 11.07 1.33
C ASP A 10 -10.17 10.98 1.61
N LYS A 11 -10.96 11.99 1.22
CA LYS A 11 -12.41 12.04 1.42
C LYS A 11 -13.15 10.84 0.84
N PHE A 12 -12.61 10.23 -0.22
CA PHE A 12 -13.15 9.01 -0.84
C PHE A 12 -12.71 7.70 -0.15
N GLY A 13 -11.98 7.76 0.97
CA GLY A 13 -11.51 6.58 1.69
C GLY A 13 -10.34 5.87 1.00
N ILE A 14 -9.62 6.57 0.11
CA ILE A 14 -8.46 6.03 -0.63
C ILE A 14 -7.18 6.46 0.10
N ILE A 15 -6.22 5.53 0.20
CA ILE A 15 -4.90 5.78 0.75
C ILE A 15 -3.89 5.77 -0.40
N HIS A 16 -3.15 6.86 -0.55
CA HIS A 16 -2.08 7.00 -1.54
C HIS A 16 -0.73 7.00 -0.84
N VAL A 17 0.15 6.07 -1.21
CA VAL A 17 1.48 5.90 -0.60
C VAL A 17 2.51 5.64 -1.69
N SER A 18 3.62 6.37 -1.62
CA SER A 18 4.81 6.11 -2.44
C SER A 18 5.69 5.05 -1.78
N VAL A 19 5.72 3.84 -2.37
CA VAL A 19 6.51 2.70 -1.85
C VAL A 19 7.98 2.71 -2.27
N GLY A 20 8.36 3.58 -3.22
CA GLY A 20 9.74 3.72 -3.68
C GLY A 20 9.88 4.42 -5.02
N LYS A 21 11.09 4.35 -5.59
CA LYS A 21 11.41 4.77 -6.96
C LYS A 21 11.72 3.53 -7.81
N LEU A 22 11.60 3.66 -9.13
CA LEU A 22 11.96 2.58 -10.08
C LEU A 22 13.43 2.15 -9.97
N SER A 23 14.31 3.04 -9.52
CA SER A 23 15.74 2.76 -9.34
C SER A 23 16.05 1.88 -8.11
N PHE A 24 15.04 1.44 -7.35
CA PHE A 24 15.23 0.53 -6.23
C PHE A 24 15.20 -0.92 -6.70
N ASP A 25 15.89 -1.77 -5.97
CA ASP A 25 15.88 -3.20 -6.19
C ASP A 25 14.45 -3.77 -6.00
N SER A 26 14.10 -4.79 -6.79
CA SER A 26 12.76 -5.40 -6.76
C SER A 26 12.42 -5.95 -5.37
N ASP A 27 13.40 -6.52 -4.68
CA ASP A 27 13.16 -7.15 -3.38
C ASP A 27 12.79 -6.10 -2.32
N LYS A 28 13.44 -4.94 -2.38
CA LYS A 28 13.16 -3.81 -1.48
C LYS A 28 11.78 -3.20 -1.75
N LEU A 29 11.35 -3.16 -3.02
CA LEU A 29 10.01 -2.66 -3.36
C LEU A 29 8.91 -3.58 -2.82
N VAL A 30 9.12 -4.90 -2.89
CA VAL A 30 8.20 -5.89 -2.32
C VAL A 30 8.14 -5.76 -0.80
N GLU A 31 9.30 -5.66 -0.14
CA GLU A 31 9.37 -5.49 1.31
C GLU A 31 8.68 -4.21 1.79
N ASN A 32 8.96 -3.07 1.14
CA ASN A 32 8.31 -1.80 1.48
C ASN A 32 6.79 -1.88 1.33
N THR A 33 6.30 -2.49 0.25
CA THR A 33 4.86 -2.64 0.00
C THR A 33 4.20 -3.48 1.09
N LYS A 34 4.85 -4.55 1.51
CA LYS A 34 4.37 -5.41 2.61
C LYS A 34 4.32 -4.66 3.94
N VAL A 35 5.39 -3.93 4.28
CA VAL A 35 5.45 -3.12 5.52
C VAL A 35 4.36 -2.04 5.53
N CYS A 36 4.12 -1.36 4.41
CA CYS A 36 3.03 -0.40 4.29
C CYS A 36 1.66 -1.07 4.49
N MET A 37 1.44 -2.24 3.90
CA MET A 37 0.20 -2.99 4.03
C MET A 37 -0.06 -3.41 5.49
N ASP A 38 0.95 -3.96 6.15
CA ASP A 38 0.89 -4.37 7.56
C ASP A 38 0.61 -3.19 8.50
N ALA A 39 1.23 -2.03 8.23
CA ALA A 39 0.98 -0.80 8.99
C ALA A 39 -0.46 -0.32 8.83
N ILE A 40 -1.01 -0.37 7.61
CA ILE A 40 -2.41 -0.01 7.36
C ILE A 40 -3.37 -0.99 8.03
N LEU A 41 -3.05 -2.29 8.02
CA LEU A 41 -3.85 -3.34 8.66
C LEU A 41 -3.88 -3.16 10.19
N LYS A 42 -2.74 -2.78 10.80
CA LYS A 42 -2.66 -2.41 12.23
C LYS A 42 -3.44 -1.12 12.54
N ALA A 43 -3.49 -0.17 11.62
CA ALA A 43 -4.29 1.04 11.75
C ALA A 43 -5.79 0.84 11.52
N LYS A 44 -6.25 -0.40 11.26
CA LYS A 44 -7.66 -0.72 11.08
C LYS A 44 -8.45 -0.38 12.35
N PRO A 45 -9.48 0.49 12.27
CA PRO A 45 -10.37 0.75 13.40
C PRO A 45 -11.21 -0.50 13.72
N VAL A 46 -11.40 -0.78 15.00
CA VAL A 46 -12.19 -1.93 15.50
C VAL A 46 -13.65 -1.91 15.00
N SER A 47 -14.16 -0.73 14.63
CA SER A 47 -15.52 -0.54 14.11
C SER A 47 -15.74 -1.08 12.69
N VAL A 48 -14.67 -1.34 11.93
CA VAL A 48 -14.80 -1.78 10.52
C VAL A 48 -15.07 -3.28 10.42
N LYS A 49 -16.34 -3.62 10.15
CA LYS A 49 -16.80 -4.97 9.84
C LYS A 49 -16.64 -5.26 8.34
N GLY A 50 -16.08 -6.42 7.99
CA GLY A 50 -15.91 -6.88 6.60
C GLY A 50 -14.50 -6.70 6.01
N THR A 51 -14.40 -6.80 4.68
CA THR A 51 -13.14 -6.70 3.91
C THR A 51 -12.59 -5.29 3.93
N TYR A 52 -11.46 -5.09 4.63
CA TYR A 52 -10.83 -3.79 4.79
C TYR A 52 -10.20 -3.27 3.48
N PHE A 53 -9.57 -4.16 2.70
CA PHE A 53 -8.95 -3.80 1.43
C PHE A 53 -9.85 -4.18 0.24
N LYS A 54 -10.43 -3.18 -0.44
CA LYS A 54 -11.33 -3.40 -1.60
C LYS A 54 -10.59 -3.58 -2.92
N LYS A 55 -9.54 -2.80 -3.20
CA LYS A 55 -8.73 -2.87 -4.42
C LYS A 55 -7.29 -2.44 -4.07
N LEU A 56 -6.30 -3.04 -4.71
CA LEU A 56 -4.90 -2.65 -4.61
C LEU A 56 -4.37 -2.45 -6.03
N THR A 57 -3.85 -1.26 -6.29
CA THR A 57 -3.34 -0.87 -7.61
C THR A 57 -1.96 -0.27 -7.41
N ILE A 58 -0.98 -0.73 -8.17
CA ILE A 58 0.35 -0.12 -8.22
C ILE A 58 0.50 0.55 -9.58
N SER A 59 0.97 1.80 -9.56
CA SER A 59 1.25 2.57 -10.77
C SER A 59 2.50 3.40 -10.56
N SER A 60 3.31 3.52 -11.61
CA SER A 60 4.33 4.56 -11.71
C SER A 60 3.69 5.91 -12.03
N THR A 61 4.43 7.01 -11.88
CA THR A 61 3.92 8.38 -12.03
C THR A 61 3.21 8.64 -13.36
N MET A 62 3.62 7.99 -14.46
CA MET A 62 3.06 8.19 -15.80
C MET A 62 2.71 6.87 -16.51
N SER A 63 2.46 5.79 -15.76
CA SER A 63 2.19 4.46 -16.34
C SER A 63 0.79 3.97 -16.01
N PRO A 64 0.19 3.10 -16.85
CA PRO A 64 -1.07 2.47 -16.52
C PRO A 64 -0.97 1.69 -15.21
N GLY A 65 -2.02 1.75 -14.39
CA GLY A 65 -2.07 1.07 -13.11
C GLY A 65 -2.32 -0.43 -13.26
N LEU A 66 -1.46 -1.24 -12.63
CA LEU A 66 -1.65 -2.69 -12.54
C LEU A 66 -2.45 -3.00 -11.27
N LYS A 67 -3.57 -3.71 -11.43
CA LYS A 67 -4.30 -4.26 -10.29
C LYS A 67 -3.57 -5.50 -9.80
N ILE A 68 -3.35 -5.56 -8.49
CA ILE A 68 -2.65 -6.66 -7.85
C ILE A 68 -3.62 -7.36 -6.90
N ASP A 69 -3.49 -8.68 -6.82
CA ASP A 69 -4.28 -9.49 -5.91
C ASP A 69 -3.87 -9.26 -4.46
N LYS A 70 -4.86 -8.95 -3.61
CA LYS A 70 -4.66 -8.70 -2.18
C LYS A 70 -4.21 -9.94 -1.44
N ASN A 71 -4.56 -11.13 -1.93
CA ASN A 71 -4.39 -12.39 -1.20
C ASN A 71 -2.92 -12.82 -1.09
N ASN A 72 -2.04 -12.37 -1.98
CA ASN A 72 -0.65 -12.81 -1.97
C ASN A 72 0.21 -12.08 -0.92
N PHE A 73 -0.28 -10.94 -0.40
CA PHE A 73 0.42 -10.12 0.60
C PHE A 73 -0.15 -10.26 2.01
N ILE A 74 -1.27 -10.97 2.16
CA ILE A 74 -1.87 -11.29 3.45
C ILE A 74 -1.35 -12.68 3.85
N LYS A 75 -0.39 -12.72 4.77
CA LYS A 75 -0.09 -13.92 5.57
C LYS A 75 -0.66 -13.71 6.97
#